data_AF-K9UW39-F1
#
_entry.id   AF-K9UW39-F1
#
_cell.length_a   1.000
_cell.length_b   1.000
_cell.length_c   1.000
_cell.angle_alpha   90.00
_cell.angle_beta   90.00
_cell.angle_gamma   90.00
#
_symmetry.space_group_name_H-M   'P 1'
#
loop_
_entity.id
_entity.type
_entity.pdbx_description
1 polymer ?
#
loop_
_entity_poly.entity_id
_entity_poly.type
_entity_poly.pdbx_seq_one_letter_code
_entity_poly.pdbx_strand_id
1 'polypeptide(L)'
;MAIWIITTGNSDVRIKKENNWNTIFHTIRDNLECTDFASPIPINPNAIEEGYTLPARVLGVAYSQIIEQEPKYFDELEFPLIETFCQKLKSEKKLEKKSHKLEQIFVLTTDQNNLFPNKWDRINEKCPYWQDTIELQTLLEKYLKTQFDIPIEFISLCPNSDEGLDYWDATLKLVETEFSQKFAKLQDKIVYVSHQAGTPAISAAVQFASLGIFGKVEFLVSNQYYDASYNHQAKAKIIDSSEYWRGLQIQKAKPLIRNGFPSTALKLLDGIDRIDKNIILQLEQMVDFFNLKSQSQNTNPDSIKEDFGIPNATQRIVDGLDLIGFFFKQNNYLPGISLLAAAQETFLKVAIKSEIQKNTANYCGIPVAELVKWTTKGLISPNNDELRNILKLPNSQNIDKVRNDIFDLLKFPYSKHNDRFYLYSIKQDLEFSRTGMLEWLLILAPNFREWAHLRQSNLRNQVIHNLRGIEEEEVIAYLLGLRDYQPIPNNITTAMDAYIQKVKQPFMQAIVLLKLPCEKGKLQERLNAIADSLI
;
A
#
# COMPACT_ATOMS: atom_id res chain seq x y z
N MET A 1 -19.66 0.94 13.97
CA MET A 1 -21.07 1.03 13.58
C MET A 1 -21.18 0.41 12.20
N ALA A 2 -22.30 -0.25 11.87
CA ALA A 2 -22.47 -0.94 10.60
C ALA A 2 -23.72 -0.47 9.84
N ILE A 3 -23.66 -0.55 8.51
CA ILE A 3 -24.80 -0.35 7.61
C ILE A 3 -24.96 -1.57 6.71
N TRP A 4 -26.17 -1.75 6.17
CA TRP A 4 -26.47 -2.83 5.24
C TRP A 4 -27.04 -2.25 3.95
N ILE A 5 -26.42 -2.57 2.82
CA ILE A 5 -26.86 -2.18 1.48
C ILE A 5 -27.43 -3.43 0.78
N ILE A 6 -28.64 -3.31 0.26
CA ILE A 6 -29.38 -4.42 -0.36
C ILE A 6 -29.78 -4.03 -1.76
N THR A 7 -29.42 -4.83 -2.76
CA THR A 7 -30.06 -4.75 -4.08
C THR A 7 -31.36 -5.51 -4.05
N THR A 8 -32.33 -5.04 -4.83
CA THR A 8 -33.61 -5.72 -5.02
C THR A 8 -33.77 -6.16 -6.47
N GLY A 9 -34.56 -7.21 -6.69
CA GLY A 9 -34.86 -7.72 -8.02
C GLY A 9 -36.22 -8.38 -8.13
N ASN A 10 -36.51 -8.87 -9.32
CA ASN A 10 -37.83 -9.33 -9.72
C ASN A 10 -38.36 -10.52 -8.91
N SER A 11 -37.48 -11.31 -8.28
CA SER A 11 -37.84 -12.53 -7.55
C SER A 11 -37.75 -12.41 -6.03
N ASP A 12 -37.48 -11.21 -5.51
CA ASP A 12 -37.39 -10.98 -4.07
C ASP A 12 -38.74 -11.00 -3.36
N VAL A 13 -39.83 -10.79 -4.08
CA VAL A 13 -41.19 -10.88 -3.55
C VAL A 13 -41.94 -11.90 -4.38
N ARG A 14 -42.57 -12.86 -3.71
CA ARG A 14 -43.36 -13.93 -4.34
C ARG A 14 -44.69 -14.10 -3.64
N ILE A 15 -45.65 -14.65 -4.36
CA ILE A 15 -46.97 -15.01 -3.82
C ILE A 15 -46.92 -16.48 -3.40
N LYS A 16 -47.25 -16.78 -2.15
CA LYS A 16 -47.29 -18.15 -1.63
C LYS A 16 -48.38 -19.01 -2.28
N LYS A 17 -49.54 -18.42 -2.58
CA LYS A 17 -50.74 -19.10 -3.12
C LYS A 17 -51.52 -18.16 -4.04
N GLU A 18 -51.99 -18.64 -5.19
CA GLU A 18 -52.69 -17.80 -6.18
C GLU A 18 -54.16 -17.49 -5.89
N ASN A 19 -54.75 -18.10 -4.84
CA ASN A 19 -56.21 -18.13 -4.63
C ASN A 19 -56.92 -16.77 -4.72
N ASN A 20 -56.25 -15.69 -4.27
CA ASN A 20 -56.82 -14.35 -4.24
C ASN A 20 -56.33 -13.44 -5.38
N TRP A 21 -55.39 -13.90 -6.21
CA TRP A 21 -54.78 -13.07 -7.26
C TRP A 21 -55.81 -12.52 -8.24
N ASN A 22 -56.75 -13.35 -8.72
CA ASN A 22 -57.77 -12.89 -9.66
C ASN A 22 -58.58 -11.71 -9.11
N THR A 23 -58.93 -11.74 -7.82
CA THR A 23 -59.65 -10.65 -7.16
C THR A 23 -58.79 -9.39 -7.09
N ILE A 24 -57.53 -9.53 -6.67
CA ILE A 24 -56.57 -8.41 -6.59
C ILE A 24 -56.33 -7.80 -7.97
N PHE A 25 -56.08 -8.64 -8.99
CA PHE A 25 -55.84 -8.22 -10.35
C PHE A 25 -57.03 -7.46 -10.93
N HIS A 26 -58.27 -7.91 -10.69
CA HIS A 26 -59.46 -7.18 -11.13
C HIS A 26 -59.55 -5.76 -10.55
N THR A 27 -59.03 -5.53 -9.34
CA THR A 27 -58.99 -4.21 -8.70
C THR A 27 -57.95 -3.29 -9.31
N ILE A 28 -56.83 -3.83 -9.79
CA ILE A 28 -55.69 -3.02 -10.29
C ILE A 28 -55.53 -3.01 -11.81
N ARG A 29 -56.24 -3.85 -12.57
CA ARG A 29 -56.05 -3.98 -14.02
C ARG A 29 -56.16 -2.66 -14.79
N ASP A 30 -57.02 -1.75 -14.32
CA ASP A 30 -57.25 -0.46 -14.97
C ASP A 30 -56.07 0.52 -14.71
N ASN A 31 -55.21 0.21 -13.74
CA ASN A 31 -53.96 0.91 -13.44
C ASN A 31 -52.75 0.32 -14.19
N LEU A 32 -52.93 -0.76 -14.97
CA LEU A 32 -51.85 -1.42 -15.70
C LEU A 32 -52.01 -1.18 -17.21
N GLU A 33 -50.92 -0.87 -17.90
CA GLU A 33 -50.92 -0.79 -19.38
C GLU A 33 -50.93 -2.18 -20.05
N CYS A 34 -50.52 -3.24 -19.34
CA CYS A 34 -50.48 -4.61 -19.83
C CYS A 34 -51.48 -5.49 -19.08
N THR A 35 -52.29 -6.25 -19.84
CA THR A 35 -53.35 -7.12 -19.28
C THR A 35 -52.93 -8.59 -19.14
N ASP A 36 -51.73 -8.95 -19.60
CA ASP A 36 -51.24 -10.33 -19.64
C ASP A 36 -50.89 -10.87 -18.23
N PHE A 37 -50.90 -10.02 -17.20
CA PHE A 37 -50.63 -10.38 -15.80
C PHE A 37 -51.83 -10.99 -15.05
N ALA A 38 -52.90 -11.38 -15.75
CA ALA A 38 -54.11 -11.93 -15.15
C ALA A 38 -53.86 -13.25 -14.39
N SER A 39 -52.83 -14.00 -14.75
CA SER A 39 -52.46 -15.26 -14.08
C SER A 39 -51.00 -15.21 -13.62
N PRO A 40 -50.72 -15.45 -12.34
CA PRO A 40 -49.36 -15.44 -11.84
C PRO A 40 -48.63 -16.71 -12.31
N ILE A 41 -47.33 -16.63 -12.53
CA ILE A 41 -46.56 -17.75 -13.10
C ILE A 41 -46.06 -18.64 -11.95
N PRO A 42 -46.36 -19.95 -11.93
CA PRO A 42 -45.81 -20.83 -10.91
C PRO A 42 -44.28 -20.90 -11.03
N ILE A 43 -43.59 -20.83 -9.90
CA ILE A 43 -42.11 -20.88 -9.86
C ILE A 43 -41.61 -22.22 -10.37
N ASN A 44 -42.28 -23.29 -9.96
CA ASN A 44 -42.08 -24.63 -10.46
C ASN A 44 -43.44 -25.19 -10.92
N PRO A 45 -43.65 -25.45 -12.22
CA PRO A 45 -44.90 -26.01 -12.72
C PRO A 45 -45.29 -27.36 -12.09
N ASN A 46 -44.32 -28.09 -11.53
CA ASN A 46 -44.53 -29.39 -10.91
C ASN A 46 -44.64 -29.35 -9.37
N ALA A 47 -44.45 -28.18 -8.75
CA ALA A 47 -44.44 -27.99 -7.29
C ALA A 47 -45.12 -26.66 -6.93
N ILE A 48 -46.44 -26.68 -6.82
CA ILE A 48 -47.30 -25.49 -6.58
C ILE A 48 -46.98 -24.85 -5.22
N GLU A 49 -46.48 -25.64 -4.26
CA GLU A 49 -46.02 -25.20 -2.95
C GLU A 49 -44.82 -24.26 -2.98
N GLU A 50 -44.06 -24.20 -4.08
CA GLU A 50 -42.97 -23.23 -4.26
C GLU A 50 -43.47 -21.81 -4.54
N GLY A 51 -44.78 -21.64 -4.76
CA GLY A 51 -45.43 -20.35 -4.96
C GLY A 51 -45.35 -19.85 -6.40
N TYR A 52 -45.65 -18.56 -6.54
CA TYR A 52 -45.88 -17.90 -7.82
C TYR A 52 -45.12 -16.58 -7.90
N THR A 53 -44.72 -16.22 -9.11
CA THR A 53 -43.98 -14.99 -9.44
C THR A 53 -44.75 -14.15 -10.44
N LEU A 54 -44.56 -12.84 -10.32
CA LEU A 54 -45.00 -11.81 -11.26
C LEU A 54 -43.91 -10.74 -11.35
N PRO A 55 -43.96 -9.83 -12.33
CA PRO A 55 -43.04 -8.72 -12.34
C PRO A 55 -43.13 -7.87 -11.06
N ALA A 56 -42.00 -7.42 -10.55
CA ALA A 56 -41.88 -6.69 -9.29
C ALA A 56 -42.77 -5.45 -9.25
N ARG A 57 -42.84 -4.69 -10.36
CA ARG A 57 -43.69 -3.50 -10.44
C ARG A 57 -45.17 -3.86 -10.27
N VAL A 58 -45.61 -4.96 -10.89
CA VAL A 58 -46.99 -5.44 -10.82
C VAL A 58 -47.35 -5.89 -9.41
N LEU A 59 -46.47 -6.64 -8.75
CA LEU A 59 -46.65 -7.02 -7.34
C LEU A 59 -46.73 -5.81 -6.43
N GLY A 60 -45.85 -4.82 -6.65
CA GLY A 60 -45.83 -3.56 -5.90
C GLY A 60 -47.15 -2.79 -6.02
N VAL A 61 -47.64 -2.60 -7.25
CA VAL A 61 -48.93 -1.93 -7.51
C VAL A 61 -50.09 -2.70 -6.87
N ALA A 62 -50.12 -4.02 -7.06
CA ALA A 62 -51.18 -4.90 -6.57
C ALA A 62 -51.30 -4.88 -5.04
N TYR A 63 -50.18 -5.14 -4.36
CA TYR A 63 -50.19 -5.42 -2.94
C TYR A 63 -50.04 -4.16 -2.09
N SER A 64 -49.35 -3.10 -2.56
CA SER A 64 -49.19 -1.88 -1.75
C SER A 64 -50.52 -1.22 -1.43
N GLN A 65 -51.45 -1.16 -2.40
CA GLN A 65 -52.78 -0.59 -2.19
C GLN A 65 -53.67 -1.46 -1.30
N ILE A 66 -53.68 -2.79 -1.54
CA ILE A 66 -54.62 -3.67 -0.86
C ILE A 66 -54.22 -3.95 0.58
N ILE A 67 -52.92 -3.94 0.90
CA ILE A 67 -52.43 -4.25 2.26
C ILE A 67 -52.72 -3.10 3.24
N GLU A 68 -52.80 -1.86 2.76
CA GLU A 68 -53.25 -0.74 3.59
C GLU A 68 -54.70 -0.91 4.04
N GLN A 69 -55.54 -1.46 3.16
CA GLN A 69 -56.97 -1.69 3.42
C GLN A 69 -57.21 -3.00 4.17
N GLU A 70 -56.50 -4.05 3.80
CA GLU A 70 -56.66 -5.41 4.30
C GLU A 70 -55.28 -6.03 4.62
N PRO A 71 -54.73 -5.78 5.82
CA PRO A 71 -53.36 -6.18 6.19
C PRO A 71 -53.06 -7.69 6.05
N LYS A 72 -54.09 -8.55 6.09
CA LYS A 72 -53.98 -10.01 5.94
C LYS A 72 -53.37 -10.44 4.59
N TYR A 73 -53.52 -9.65 3.53
CA TYR A 73 -52.95 -10.01 2.22
C TYR A 73 -51.42 -9.97 2.23
N PHE A 74 -50.80 -9.29 3.20
CA PHE A 74 -49.35 -9.32 3.34
C PHE A 74 -48.83 -10.71 3.74
N ASP A 75 -49.63 -11.52 4.44
CA ASP A 75 -49.25 -12.87 4.84
C ASP A 75 -49.19 -13.85 3.64
N GLU A 76 -49.76 -13.46 2.50
CA GLU A 76 -49.67 -14.19 1.23
C GLU A 76 -48.34 -13.98 0.53
N LEU A 77 -47.53 -13.01 0.95
CA LEU A 77 -46.22 -12.71 0.37
C LEU A 77 -45.09 -13.41 1.12
N GLU A 78 -44.03 -13.74 0.39
CA GLU A 78 -42.75 -14.18 0.94
C GLU A 78 -41.57 -13.42 0.34
N PHE A 79 -40.49 -13.33 1.13
CA PHE A 79 -39.28 -12.56 0.81
C PHE A 79 -38.04 -13.45 0.91
N PRO A 80 -37.93 -14.53 0.12
CA PRO A 80 -37.05 -15.67 0.43
C PRO A 80 -35.57 -15.30 0.56
N LEU A 81 -35.07 -14.46 -0.36
CA LEU A 81 -33.66 -14.06 -0.36
C LEU A 81 -33.37 -13.08 0.80
N ILE A 82 -34.24 -12.08 0.98
CA ILE A 82 -34.11 -11.08 2.06
C ILE A 82 -34.24 -11.76 3.43
N GLU A 83 -35.18 -12.68 3.61
CA GLU A 83 -35.34 -13.48 4.84
C GLU A 83 -34.06 -14.23 5.17
N THR A 84 -33.45 -14.87 4.17
CA THR A 84 -32.16 -15.58 4.36
C THR A 84 -31.07 -14.63 4.86
N PHE A 85 -31.01 -13.40 4.35
CA PHE A 85 -30.07 -12.38 4.82
C PHE A 85 -30.39 -11.88 6.23
N CYS A 86 -31.67 -11.58 6.51
CA CYS A 86 -32.15 -11.15 7.81
C CYS A 86 -31.78 -12.16 8.91
N GLN A 87 -32.04 -13.45 8.68
CA GLN A 87 -31.69 -14.52 9.60
C GLN A 87 -30.19 -14.55 9.90
N LYS A 88 -29.35 -14.44 8.86
CA LYS A 88 -27.91 -14.44 9.03
C LYS A 88 -27.42 -13.25 9.85
N LEU A 89 -27.89 -12.03 9.56
CA LEU A 89 -27.53 -10.84 10.34
C LEU A 89 -27.99 -10.95 11.80
N LYS A 90 -29.23 -11.40 12.05
CA LYS A 90 -29.74 -11.60 13.42
C LYS A 90 -28.92 -12.59 14.24
N SER A 91 -28.37 -13.62 13.59
CA SER A 91 -27.52 -14.63 14.23
C SER A 91 -26.04 -14.22 14.38
N GLU A 92 -25.64 -13.07 13.82
CA GLU A 92 -24.23 -12.69 13.74
C GLU A 92 -23.73 -12.04 15.02
N LYS A 93 -22.93 -12.78 15.80
CA LYS A 93 -22.38 -12.33 17.08
C LYS A 93 -21.54 -11.06 16.97
N LYS A 94 -20.90 -10.80 15.82
CA LYS A 94 -20.16 -9.54 15.62
C LYS A 94 -21.08 -8.33 15.85
N LEU A 95 -22.33 -8.37 15.41
CA LEU A 95 -23.30 -7.26 15.46
C LEU A 95 -23.83 -6.98 16.88
N GLU A 96 -23.64 -7.89 17.84
CA GLU A 96 -24.00 -7.66 19.26
C GLU A 96 -23.06 -6.64 19.91
N LYS A 97 -21.83 -6.48 19.38
CA LYS A 97 -20.86 -5.51 19.89
C LYS A 97 -21.29 -4.09 19.51
N LYS A 98 -21.26 -3.16 20.47
CA LYS A 98 -21.58 -1.74 20.23
C LYS A 98 -20.80 -1.13 19.06
N SER A 99 -19.54 -1.53 18.86
CA SER A 99 -18.70 -1.05 17.76
C SER A 99 -19.09 -1.58 16.38
N HIS A 100 -19.97 -2.58 16.29
CA HIS A 100 -20.37 -3.25 15.05
C HIS A 100 -21.89 -3.30 14.86
N LYS A 101 -22.67 -2.78 15.81
CA LYS A 101 -24.14 -2.74 15.75
C LYS A 101 -24.62 -2.19 14.40
N LEU A 102 -25.57 -2.89 13.79
CA LEU A 102 -26.27 -2.44 12.60
C LEU A 102 -27.17 -1.25 12.94
N GLU A 103 -27.01 -0.14 12.22
CA GLU A 103 -27.68 1.12 12.53
C GLU A 103 -28.62 1.61 11.42
N GLN A 104 -28.42 1.15 10.19
CA GLN A 104 -29.20 1.62 9.05
C GLN A 104 -29.20 0.58 7.92
N ILE A 105 -30.33 0.51 7.22
CA ILE A 105 -30.50 -0.31 6.02
C ILE A 105 -30.72 0.63 4.84
N PHE A 106 -29.99 0.40 3.76
CA PHE A 106 -30.17 1.06 2.47
C PHE A 106 -30.68 0.02 1.47
N VAL A 107 -31.85 0.29 0.89
CA VAL A 107 -32.49 -0.59 -0.09
C VAL A 107 -32.43 0.07 -1.46
N LEU A 108 -31.76 -0.57 -2.39
CA LEU A 108 -31.65 -0.10 -3.76
C LEU A 108 -32.85 -0.63 -4.55
N THR A 109 -33.61 0.29 -5.13
CA THR A 109 -34.72 -0.01 -6.05
C THR A 109 -34.39 0.51 -7.45
N THR A 110 -35.00 -0.07 -8.48
CA THR A 110 -34.80 0.38 -9.87
C THR A 110 -36.03 1.09 -10.40
N ASP A 111 -35.82 2.11 -11.24
CA ASP A 111 -36.90 2.79 -11.96
C ASP A 111 -36.44 3.29 -13.34
N GLN A 112 -36.83 2.56 -14.38
CA GLN A 112 -36.56 2.85 -15.78
C GLN A 112 -37.72 3.57 -16.47
N ASN A 113 -38.67 4.16 -15.72
CA ASN A 113 -39.84 4.86 -16.26
C ASN A 113 -39.49 5.92 -17.32
N ASN A 114 -38.35 6.60 -17.16
CA ASN A 114 -37.86 7.62 -18.10
C ASN A 114 -37.50 7.07 -19.49
N LEU A 115 -37.13 5.78 -19.59
CA LEU A 115 -36.79 5.12 -20.85
C LEU A 115 -38.02 4.67 -21.64
N PHE A 116 -39.16 4.55 -20.97
CA PHE A 116 -40.42 4.09 -21.56
C PHE A 116 -41.53 5.12 -21.37
N PRO A 117 -41.36 6.39 -21.79
CA PRO A 117 -42.33 7.45 -21.51
C PRO A 117 -43.68 7.23 -22.20
N ASN A 118 -43.72 6.44 -23.27
CA ASN A 118 -44.93 6.11 -23.98
C ASN A 118 -45.58 4.85 -23.40
N LYS A 119 -46.88 4.91 -23.11
CA LYS A 119 -47.67 3.75 -22.64
C LYS A 119 -47.61 2.57 -23.61
N TRP A 120 -47.49 2.84 -24.92
CA TRP A 120 -47.39 1.79 -25.93
C TRP A 120 -46.12 0.93 -25.79
N ASP A 121 -45.05 1.45 -25.19
CA ASP A 121 -43.84 0.66 -24.92
C ASP A 121 -44.03 -0.30 -23.74
N ARG A 122 -45.06 -0.07 -22.92
CA ARG A 122 -45.37 -0.81 -21.69
C ARG A 122 -46.47 -1.86 -21.85
N ILE A 123 -47.13 -1.94 -23.01
CA ILE A 123 -48.18 -2.94 -23.24
C ILE A 123 -47.65 -4.37 -23.25
N ASN A 124 -46.36 -4.54 -23.51
CA ASN A 124 -45.68 -5.84 -23.54
C ASN A 124 -45.24 -6.24 -22.13
N GLU A 125 -45.69 -7.39 -21.65
CA GLU A 125 -45.31 -7.97 -20.35
C GLU A 125 -43.79 -8.14 -20.15
N LYS A 126 -43.03 -8.24 -21.25
CA LYS A 126 -41.57 -8.41 -21.25
C LYS A 126 -40.80 -7.09 -21.20
N CYS A 127 -41.49 -5.95 -21.18
CA CYS A 127 -40.85 -4.65 -21.08
C CYS A 127 -40.05 -4.55 -19.76
N PRO A 128 -38.75 -4.15 -19.78
CA PRO A 128 -37.93 -4.01 -18.58
C PRO A 128 -38.55 -3.13 -17.49
N TYR A 129 -39.39 -2.17 -17.89
CA TYR A 129 -40.22 -1.35 -16.99
C TYR A 129 -40.98 -2.18 -15.94
N TRP A 130 -41.55 -3.33 -16.32
CA TRP A 130 -42.35 -4.14 -15.39
C TRP A 130 -41.51 -4.88 -14.35
N GLN A 131 -40.23 -5.09 -14.64
CA GLN A 131 -39.29 -5.76 -13.74
C GLN A 131 -38.70 -4.82 -12.69
N ASP A 132 -38.95 -3.50 -12.83
CA ASP A 132 -38.47 -2.51 -11.88
C ASP A 132 -39.05 -2.70 -10.48
N THR A 133 -38.23 -2.43 -9.47
CA THR A 133 -38.58 -2.69 -8.08
C THR A 133 -39.08 -1.48 -7.31
N ILE A 134 -39.19 -0.30 -7.94
CA ILE A 134 -39.64 0.93 -7.28
C ILE A 134 -41.00 0.79 -6.56
N GLU A 135 -41.96 0.07 -7.14
CA GLU A 135 -43.28 -0.10 -6.53
C GLU A 135 -43.27 -1.10 -5.36
N LEU A 136 -42.16 -1.81 -5.13
CA LEU A 136 -42.03 -2.72 -3.99
C LEU A 136 -41.65 -2.00 -2.69
N GLN A 137 -41.34 -0.69 -2.71
CA GLN A 137 -40.82 0.04 -1.55
C GLN A 137 -41.67 -0.16 -0.29
N THR A 138 -42.99 0.01 -0.39
CA THR A 138 -43.92 -0.17 0.75
C THR A 138 -43.87 -1.58 1.32
N LEU A 139 -43.81 -2.60 0.47
CA LEU A 139 -43.77 -4.00 0.87
C LEU A 139 -42.45 -4.35 1.55
N LEU A 140 -41.34 -3.91 0.97
CA LEU A 140 -39.99 -4.11 1.48
C LEU A 140 -39.79 -3.39 2.82
N GLU A 141 -40.25 -2.15 2.93
CA GLU A 141 -40.16 -1.37 4.17
C GLU A 141 -40.97 -2.04 5.28
N LYS A 142 -42.22 -2.44 4.99
CA LYS A 142 -43.07 -3.14 5.94
C LYS A 142 -42.40 -4.42 6.41
N TYR A 143 -41.88 -5.24 5.50
CA TYR A 143 -41.19 -6.48 5.83
C TYR A 143 -39.94 -6.22 6.70
N LEU A 144 -39.04 -5.33 6.27
CA LEU A 144 -37.79 -5.06 6.98
C LEU A 144 -38.03 -4.47 8.38
N LYS A 145 -39.07 -3.66 8.59
CA LYS A 145 -39.47 -3.15 9.91
C LYS A 145 -39.94 -4.26 10.87
N THR A 146 -40.50 -5.36 10.35
CA THR A 146 -40.77 -6.55 11.18
C THR A 146 -39.49 -7.27 11.61
N GLN A 147 -38.40 -7.08 10.87
CA GLN A 147 -37.14 -7.77 11.10
C GLN A 147 -36.18 -6.95 11.97
N PHE A 148 -36.13 -5.63 11.78
CA PHE A 148 -35.21 -4.73 12.46
C PHE A 148 -35.89 -3.40 12.85
N ASP A 149 -35.60 -2.94 14.06
CA ASP A 149 -36.03 -1.63 14.57
C ASP A 149 -34.93 -0.57 14.35
N ILE A 150 -34.64 -0.28 13.08
CA ILE A 150 -33.64 0.70 12.65
C ILE A 150 -34.12 1.48 11.42
N PRO A 151 -33.54 2.67 11.13
CA PRO A 151 -33.84 3.42 9.92
C PRO A 151 -33.61 2.61 8.63
N ILE A 152 -34.57 2.74 7.71
CA ILE A 152 -34.53 2.18 6.35
C ILE A 152 -34.58 3.36 5.38
N GLU A 153 -33.64 3.42 4.45
CA GLU A 153 -33.61 4.45 3.40
C GLU A 153 -33.60 3.78 2.03
N PHE A 154 -34.39 4.32 1.10
CA PHE A 154 -34.44 3.83 -0.28
C PHE A 154 -33.57 4.70 -1.19
N ILE A 155 -32.85 4.05 -2.10
CA ILE A 155 -32.07 4.68 -3.16
C ILE A 155 -32.58 4.14 -4.49
N SER A 156 -33.22 5.01 -5.27
CA SER A 156 -33.77 4.65 -6.58
C SER A 156 -32.73 4.87 -7.67
N LEU A 157 -32.38 3.79 -8.37
CA LEU A 157 -31.53 3.83 -9.56
C LEU A 157 -32.38 4.18 -10.78
N CYS A 158 -32.33 5.46 -11.17
CA CYS A 158 -33.03 6.00 -12.32
C CYS A 158 -32.04 6.30 -13.45
N PRO A 159 -32.10 5.63 -14.62
CA PRO A 159 -31.29 5.99 -15.76
C PRO A 159 -31.46 7.46 -16.15
N ASN A 160 -30.35 8.13 -16.42
CA ASN A 160 -30.27 9.52 -16.88
C ASN A 160 -29.78 9.64 -18.33
N SER A 161 -29.71 8.52 -19.03
CA SER A 161 -29.29 8.35 -20.42
C SER A 161 -30.31 7.50 -21.17
N ASP A 162 -30.12 7.31 -22.47
CA ASP A 162 -30.95 6.40 -23.28
C ASP A 162 -30.60 4.90 -23.06
N GLU A 163 -29.59 4.61 -22.22
CA GLU A 163 -29.15 3.26 -21.86
C GLU A 163 -29.86 2.75 -20.60
N GLY A 164 -30.34 1.50 -20.65
CA GLY A 164 -31.02 0.82 -19.54
C GLY A 164 -30.09 0.31 -18.44
N LEU A 165 -30.67 -0.19 -17.35
CA LEU A 165 -29.94 -0.69 -16.17
C LEU A 165 -29.21 -2.04 -16.37
N ASP A 166 -29.36 -2.64 -17.55
CA ASP A 166 -28.53 -3.78 -17.98
C ASP A 166 -27.30 -3.35 -18.76
N TYR A 167 -27.21 -2.07 -19.15
CA TYR A 167 -25.99 -1.54 -19.77
C TYR A 167 -24.96 -1.23 -18.68
N TRP A 168 -23.92 -2.06 -18.64
CA TRP A 168 -22.99 -2.14 -17.52
C TRP A 168 -22.31 -0.80 -17.17
N ASP A 169 -21.83 -0.06 -18.17
CA ASP A 169 -21.05 1.17 -17.93
C ASP A 169 -21.92 2.32 -17.40
N ALA A 170 -23.10 2.53 -18.00
CA ALA A 170 -24.08 3.51 -17.50
C ALA A 170 -24.56 3.17 -16.09
N THR A 171 -24.80 1.88 -15.83
CA THR A 171 -25.24 1.41 -14.51
C THR A 171 -24.17 1.61 -13.45
N LEU A 172 -22.90 1.31 -13.76
CA LEU A 172 -21.78 1.58 -12.86
C LEU A 172 -21.70 3.07 -12.51
N LYS A 173 -21.71 3.95 -13.52
CA LYS A 173 -21.65 5.40 -13.31
C LYS A 173 -22.82 5.94 -12.50
N LEU A 174 -24.03 5.41 -12.73
CA LEU A 174 -25.22 5.77 -11.97
C LEU A 174 -25.06 5.38 -10.49
N VAL A 175 -24.68 4.14 -10.21
CA VAL A 175 -24.47 3.65 -8.83
C VAL A 175 -23.35 4.43 -8.14
N GLU A 176 -22.24 4.70 -8.82
CA GLU A 176 -21.14 5.51 -8.27
C GLU A 176 -21.61 6.93 -7.90
N THR A 177 -22.44 7.54 -8.74
CA THR A 177 -22.99 8.88 -8.50
C THR A 177 -23.89 8.88 -7.27
N GLU A 178 -24.86 7.97 -7.21
CA GLU A 178 -25.77 7.85 -6.07
C GLU A 178 -25.00 7.53 -4.78
N PHE A 179 -24.05 6.60 -4.84
CA PHE A 179 -23.28 6.20 -3.67
C PHE A 179 -22.37 7.32 -3.17
N SER A 180 -21.72 8.05 -4.07
CA SER A 180 -20.86 9.19 -3.69
C SER A 180 -21.66 10.28 -2.99
N GLN A 181 -22.88 10.56 -3.46
CA GLN A 181 -23.76 11.56 -2.85
C GLN A 181 -24.29 11.08 -1.49
N LYS A 182 -24.74 9.83 -1.40
CA LYS A 182 -25.38 9.27 -0.21
C LYS A 182 -24.40 8.89 0.89
N PHE A 183 -23.24 8.35 0.53
CA PHE A 183 -22.34 7.68 1.46
C PHE A 183 -21.05 8.44 1.77
N ALA A 184 -20.87 9.66 1.28
CA ALA A 184 -19.67 10.47 1.54
C ALA A 184 -19.28 10.56 3.04
N LYS A 185 -20.25 10.53 3.96
CA LYS A 185 -20.03 10.62 5.42
C LYS A 185 -19.97 9.26 6.13
N LEU A 186 -20.05 8.15 5.40
CA LEU A 186 -20.19 6.79 5.95
C LEU A 186 -19.00 5.87 5.58
N GLN A 187 -17.92 6.43 5.03
CA GLN A 187 -16.76 5.68 4.51
C GLN A 187 -16.04 4.80 5.56
N ASP A 188 -16.04 5.22 6.83
CA ASP A 188 -15.37 4.51 7.94
C ASP A 188 -16.25 3.41 8.57
N LYS A 189 -17.52 3.28 8.16
CA LYS A 189 -18.42 2.26 8.70
C LYS A 189 -18.14 0.89 8.07
N ILE A 190 -18.49 -0.17 8.80
CA ILE A 190 -18.53 -1.52 8.24
C ILE A 190 -19.79 -1.61 7.38
N VAL A 191 -19.63 -2.05 6.13
CA VAL A 191 -20.74 -2.15 5.18
C VAL A 191 -20.98 -3.60 4.83
N TYR A 192 -22.17 -4.09 5.14
CA TYR A 192 -22.65 -5.36 4.60
C TYR A 192 -23.31 -5.09 3.26
N VAL A 193 -22.91 -5.84 2.21
CA VAL A 193 -23.46 -5.68 0.86
C VAL A 193 -24.13 -6.98 0.42
N SER A 194 -25.44 -6.94 0.23
CA SER A 194 -26.24 -8.01 -0.36
C SER A 194 -26.62 -7.63 -1.79
N HIS A 195 -25.88 -8.14 -2.76
CA HIS A 195 -25.99 -7.70 -4.15
C HIS A 195 -26.70 -8.68 -5.08
N GLN A 196 -27.05 -9.89 -4.63
CA GLN A 196 -27.44 -11.01 -5.52
C GLN A 196 -28.83 -10.90 -6.17
N ALA A 197 -29.66 -9.94 -5.79
CA ALA A 197 -31.02 -9.84 -6.32
C ALA A 197 -31.11 -9.00 -7.60
N GLY A 198 -30.29 -7.96 -7.71
CA GLY A 198 -30.27 -7.08 -8.88
C GLY A 198 -29.81 -7.80 -10.15
N THR A 199 -30.02 -7.16 -11.30
CA THR A 199 -29.47 -7.67 -12.57
C THR A 199 -27.94 -7.82 -12.47
N PRO A 200 -27.30 -8.64 -13.33
CA PRO A 200 -25.84 -8.80 -13.30
C PRO A 200 -25.08 -7.46 -13.35
N ALA A 201 -25.59 -6.48 -14.11
CA ALA A 201 -25.00 -5.15 -14.22
C ALA A 201 -25.08 -4.37 -12.88
N ILE A 202 -26.27 -4.30 -12.27
CA ILE A 202 -26.47 -3.65 -10.96
C ILE A 202 -25.64 -4.35 -9.88
N SER A 203 -25.68 -5.68 -9.86
CA SER A 203 -24.92 -6.51 -8.92
C SER A 203 -23.42 -6.22 -8.98
N ALA A 204 -22.85 -6.10 -10.19
CA ALA A 204 -21.45 -5.77 -10.38
C ALA A 204 -21.15 -4.32 -9.99
N ALA A 205 -21.98 -3.37 -10.42
CA ALA A 205 -21.84 -1.96 -10.12
C ALA A 205 -21.81 -1.68 -8.61
N VAL A 206 -22.74 -2.27 -7.86
CA VAL A 206 -22.82 -2.12 -6.40
C VAL A 206 -21.61 -2.74 -5.70
N GLN A 207 -21.12 -3.90 -6.16
CA GLN A 207 -19.89 -4.49 -5.63
C GLN A 207 -18.69 -3.58 -5.83
N PHE A 208 -18.48 -3.07 -7.05
CA PHE A 208 -17.33 -2.22 -7.36
C PHE A 208 -17.40 -0.86 -6.66
N ALA A 209 -18.55 -0.18 -6.72
CA ALA A 209 -18.74 1.11 -6.06
C ALA A 209 -18.57 0.98 -4.54
N SER A 210 -19.08 -0.09 -3.93
CA SER A 210 -18.90 -0.31 -2.49
C SER A 210 -17.42 -0.48 -2.13
N LEU A 211 -16.68 -1.29 -2.89
CA LEU A 211 -15.23 -1.51 -2.66
C LEU A 211 -14.37 -0.26 -2.92
N GLY A 212 -14.86 0.67 -3.74
CA GLY A 212 -14.18 1.94 -4.01
C GLY A 212 -14.46 3.02 -2.96
N ILE A 213 -15.66 3.04 -2.37
CA ILE A 213 -16.12 4.11 -1.48
C ILE A 213 -15.87 3.79 -0.01
N PHE A 214 -16.03 2.53 0.41
CA PHE A 214 -15.95 2.16 1.82
C PHE A 214 -14.62 1.49 2.15
N GLY A 215 -14.08 1.81 3.33
CA GLY A 215 -12.84 1.18 3.80
C GLY A 215 -13.01 -0.28 4.25
N LYS A 216 -14.24 -0.68 4.63
CA LYS A 216 -14.54 -2.03 5.14
C LYS A 216 -15.86 -2.55 4.57
N VAL A 217 -15.77 -3.46 3.61
CA VAL A 217 -16.92 -4.09 2.95
C VAL A 217 -16.91 -5.59 3.22
N GLU A 218 -18.00 -6.10 3.79
CA GLU A 218 -18.28 -7.52 3.92
C GLU A 218 -19.46 -7.89 3.01
N PHE A 219 -19.33 -8.95 2.20
CA PHE A 219 -20.42 -9.36 1.30
C PHE A 219 -21.33 -10.37 1.99
N LEU A 220 -22.62 -10.05 2.10
CA LEU A 220 -23.63 -10.94 2.64
C LEU A 220 -24.34 -11.65 1.49
N VAL A 221 -23.93 -12.90 1.24
CA VAL A 221 -24.36 -13.70 0.09
C VAL A 221 -25.08 -14.96 0.52
N SER A 222 -26.15 -15.31 -0.18
CA SER A 222 -26.95 -16.51 -0.04
C SER A 222 -26.39 -17.60 -0.95
N ASN A 223 -26.25 -18.79 -0.37
CA ASN A 223 -25.95 -20.01 -1.09
C ASN A 223 -27.21 -20.87 -1.13
N GLN A 224 -27.79 -21.01 -2.32
CA GLN A 224 -28.93 -21.91 -2.57
C GLN A 224 -28.40 -23.21 -3.15
N TYR A 225 -28.78 -24.35 -2.56
CA TYR A 225 -28.34 -25.68 -2.98
C TYR A 225 -29.36 -26.73 -2.56
N TYR A 226 -29.30 -27.90 -3.19
CA TYR A 226 -30.04 -29.07 -2.74
C TYR A 226 -29.17 -29.92 -1.82
N ASP A 227 -29.71 -30.35 -0.69
CA ASP A 227 -29.02 -31.33 0.15
C ASP A 227 -29.05 -32.73 -0.48
N ALA A 228 -28.39 -33.69 0.17
CA ALA A 228 -28.34 -35.08 -0.31
C ALA A 228 -29.73 -35.75 -0.39
N SER A 229 -30.74 -35.18 0.26
CA SER A 229 -32.14 -35.62 0.22
C SER A 229 -32.98 -34.82 -0.76
N TYR A 230 -32.36 -34.01 -1.63
CA TYR A 230 -33.00 -33.14 -2.60
C TYR A 230 -33.95 -32.10 -1.98
N ASN A 231 -33.75 -31.72 -0.71
CA ASN A 231 -34.46 -30.58 -0.15
C ASN A 231 -33.71 -29.29 -0.52
N HIS A 232 -34.46 -28.29 -0.97
CA HIS A 232 -33.91 -26.97 -1.23
C HIS A 232 -33.46 -26.31 0.09
N GLN A 233 -32.21 -25.88 0.13
CA GLN A 233 -31.59 -25.20 1.27
C GLN A 233 -31.13 -23.81 0.83
N ALA A 234 -31.43 -22.79 1.63
CA ALA A 234 -30.90 -21.45 1.47
C ALA A 234 -30.14 -21.05 2.73
N LYS A 235 -28.86 -20.68 2.59
CA LYS A 235 -28.05 -20.23 3.72
C LYS A 235 -27.17 -19.05 3.33
N ALA A 236 -27.31 -17.96 4.06
CA ALA A 236 -26.41 -16.81 3.89
C ALA A 236 -25.07 -17.00 4.62
N LYS A 237 -24.04 -16.45 3.99
CA LYS A 237 -22.66 -16.38 4.46
C LYS A 237 -22.19 -14.93 4.35
N ILE A 238 -21.37 -14.53 5.31
CA ILE A 238 -20.65 -13.25 5.26
C ILE A 238 -19.25 -13.56 4.75
N ILE A 239 -18.83 -12.85 3.71
CA ILE A 239 -17.48 -12.89 3.16
C ILE A 239 -16.77 -11.64 3.67
N ASP A 240 -15.91 -11.82 4.67
CA ASP A 240 -15.23 -10.74 5.40
C ASP A 240 -14.37 -9.83 4.49
N SER A 241 -13.84 -10.38 3.40
CA SER A 241 -13.03 -9.63 2.43
C SER A 241 -13.19 -10.22 1.03
N SER A 242 -13.41 -9.37 0.02
CA SER A 242 -13.38 -9.80 -1.37
C SER A 242 -11.99 -10.28 -1.78
N GLU A 243 -11.89 -11.51 -2.29
CA GLU A 243 -10.65 -12.04 -2.86
C GLU A 243 -10.16 -11.18 -4.04
N TYR A 244 -11.11 -10.60 -4.80
CA TYR A 244 -10.82 -9.70 -5.90
C TYR A 244 -10.16 -8.41 -5.42
N TRP A 245 -10.72 -7.76 -4.40
CA TRP A 245 -10.14 -6.53 -3.84
C TRP A 245 -8.74 -6.79 -3.26
N ARG A 246 -8.59 -7.87 -2.48
CA ARG A 246 -7.29 -8.31 -1.95
C ARG A 246 -6.27 -8.51 -3.08
N GLY A 247 -6.66 -9.28 -4.09
CA GLY A 247 -5.81 -9.54 -5.26
C GLY A 247 -5.38 -8.25 -5.97
N LEU A 248 -6.31 -7.30 -6.13
CA LEU A 248 -6.01 -6.00 -6.76
C LEU A 248 -4.99 -5.19 -5.94
N GLN A 249 -5.14 -5.12 -4.61
CA GLN A 249 -4.19 -4.40 -3.77
C GLN A 249 -2.80 -5.05 -3.79
N ILE A 250 -2.75 -6.38 -3.76
CA ILE A 250 -1.49 -7.13 -3.91
C ILE A 250 -0.82 -6.80 -5.24
N GLN A 251 -1.55 -6.84 -6.35
CA GLN A 251 -1.01 -6.51 -7.67
C GLN A 251 -0.55 -5.04 -7.78
N LYS A 252 -1.19 -4.10 -7.07
CA LYS A 252 -0.73 -2.71 -6.96
C LYS A 252 0.53 -2.57 -6.09
N ALA A 253 0.65 -3.36 -5.02
CA ALA A 253 1.79 -3.32 -4.11
C ALA A 253 3.07 -3.88 -4.74
N LYS A 254 2.98 -4.96 -5.53
CA LYS A 254 4.14 -5.60 -6.19
C LYS A 254 5.06 -4.63 -6.95
N PRO A 255 4.57 -3.82 -7.91
CA PRO A 255 5.42 -2.87 -8.62
C PRO A 255 5.98 -1.78 -7.69
N LEU A 256 5.25 -1.36 -6.66
CA LEU A 256 5.76 -0.39 -5.68
C LEU A 256 6.96 -0.94 -4.91
N ILE A 257 6.89 -2.20 -4.46
CA ILE A 257 8.01 -2.89 -3.80
C ILE A 257 9.22 -2.95 -4.76
N ARG A 258 9.01 -3.46 -5.98
CA ARG A 258 10.06 -3.62 -6.98
C ARG A 258 10.72 -2.30 -7.38
N ASN A 259 9.96 -1.21 -7.35
CA ASN A 259 10.43 0.14 -7.70
C ASN A 259 10.99 0.93 -6.52
N GLY A 260 11.13 0.32 -5.34
CA GLY A 260 11.75 0.96 -4.17
C GLY A 260 10.82 1.89 -3.40
N PHE A 261 9.52 1.57 -3.34
CA PHE A 261 8.52 2.24 -2.50
C PHE A 261 7.90 1.29 -1.46
N PRO A 262 8.71 0.64 -0.59
CA PRO A 262 8.20 -0.35 0.35
C PRO A 262 7.22 0.23 1.36
N SER A 263 7.35 1.51 1.74
CA SER A 263 6.46 2.15 2.72
C SER A 263 5.06 2.37 2.16
N THR A 264 4.95 2.78 0.90
CA THR A 264 3.68 2.92 0.19
C THR A 264 3.04 1.56 -0.03
N ALA A 265 3.82 0.56 -0.42
CA ALA A 265 3.33 -0.82 -0.56
C ALA A 265 2.79 -1.35 0.77
N LEU A 266 3.50 -1.14 1.88
CA LEU A 266 3.05 -1.57 3.20
C LEU A 266 1.72 -0.93 3.59
N LYS A 267 1.53 0.37 3.33
CA LYS A 267 0.25 1.05 3.57
C LYS A 267 -0.91 0.49 2.73
N LEU A 268 -0.65 0.08 1.48
CA LEU A 268 -1.69 -0.56 0.65
C LEU A 268 -2.08 -1.94 1.15
N LEU A 269 -1.15 -2.65 1.79
CA LEU A 269 -1.38 -3.99 2.35
C LEU A 269 -1.92 -3.95 3.80
N ASP A 270 -2.02 -2.76 4.39
CA ASP A 270 -2.52 -2.59 5.75
C ASP A 270 -3.99 -3.02 5.87
N GLY A 271 -4.30 -3.78 6.91
CA GLY A 271 -5.63 -4.34 7.14
C GLY A 271 -6.08 -5.42 6.14
N ILE A 272 -5.22 -5.88 5.24
CA ILE A 272 -5.54 -6.99 4.34
C ILE A 272 -5.29 -8.33 5.03
N ASP A 273 -6.36 -9.10 5.21
CA ASP A 273 -6.29 -10.45 5.77
C ASP A 273 -5.65 -11.45 4.82
N ARG A 274 -5.13 -12.56 5.39
CA ARG A 274 -4.56 -13.73 4.68
C ARG A 274 -3.26 -13.47 3.90
N ILE A 275 -2.56 -12.38 4.18
CA ILE A 275 -1.15 -12.21 3.79
C ILE A 275 -0.25 -12.86 4.85
N ASP A 276 0.80 -13.57 4.43
CA ASP A 276 1.78 -14.13 5.36
C ASP A 276 2.47 -13.02 6.15
N LYS A 277 2.35 -13.09 7.48
CA LYS A 277 2.94 -12.13 8.42
C LYS A 277 4.46 -12.01 8.27
N ASN A 278 5.14 -13.08 7.86
CA ASN A 278 6.58 -13.03 7.62
C ASN A 278 6.93 -12.14 6.43
N ILE A 279 6.08 -12.09 5.41
CA ILE A 279 6.28 -11.21 4.25
C ILE A 279 6.08 -9.76 4.67
N ILE A 280 5.06 -9.48 5.49
CA ILE A 280 4.84 -8.14 6.06
C ILE A 280 6.06 -7.71 6.90
N LEU A 281 6.60 -8.57 7.75
CA LEU A 281 7.79 -8.28 8.53
C LEU A 281 9.02 -7.99 7.65
N GLN A 282 9.22 -8.76 6.57
CA GLN A 282 10.30 -8.48 5.61
C GLN A 282 10.11 -7.13 4.91
N LEU A 283 8.86 -6.77 4.58
CA LEU A 283 8.55 -5.47 3.98
C LEU A 283 8.78 -4.31 4.97
N GLU A 284 8.42 -4.47 6.25
CA GLU A 284 8.74 -3.52 7.32
C GLU A 284 10.25 -3.33 7.48
N GLN A 285 11.03 -4.41 7.43
CA GLN A 285 12.50 -4.32 7.44
C GLN A 285 13.03 -3.55 6.22
N MET A 286 12.39 -3.69 5.04
CA MET A 286 12.73 -2.88 3.86
C MET A 286 12.36 -1.41 4.05
N VAL A 287 11.24 -1.11 4.70
CA VAL A 287 10.88 0.26 5.07
C VAL A 287 11.95 0.87 5.97
N ASP A 288 12.39 0.15 6.99
CA ASP A 288 13.43 0.62 7.91
C ASP A 288 14.78 0.83 7.21
N PHE A 289 15.14 -0.09 6.31
CA PHE A 289 16.35 0.03 5.50
C PHE A 289 16.31 1.26 4.57
N PHE A 290 15.23 1.48 3.81
CA PHE A 290 15.07 2.64 2.91
C PHE A 290 15.06 3.97 3.67
N ASN A 291 14.62 3.96 4.93
CA ASN A 291 14.63 5.14 5.82
C ASN A 291 15.95 5.30 6.60
N LEU A 292 16.94 4.45 6.36
CA LEU A 292 18.23 4.45 7.07
C LEU A 292 18.04 4.42 8.60
N LYS A 293 17.02 3.70 9.09
CA LYS A 293 16.79 3.58 10.53
C LYS A 293 17.94 2.80 11.16
N SER A 294 18.45 3.34 12.26
CA SER A 294 19.48 2.70 13.06
C SER A 294 18.98 1.36 13.59
N GLN A 295 19.77 0.29 13.41
CA GLN A 295 19.53 -1.01 14.04
C GLN A 295 19.83 -1.01 15.56
N SER A 296 20.19 0.16 16.13
CA SER A 296 20.60 0.39 17.52
C SER A 296 19.47 0.26 18.56
N GLN A 297 18.49 -0.61 18.37
CA GLN A 297 17.71 -1.08 19.51
C GLN A 297 18.48 -2.09 20.38
N ASN A 298 19.59 -2.63 19.87
CA ASN A 298 20.52 -3.41 20.68
C ASN A 298 21.49 -2.47 21.43
N THR A 299 21.22 -2.26 22.72
CA THR A 299 22.07 -1.52 23.66
C THR A 299 23.35 -2.27 24.04
N ASN A 300 23.65 -3.40 23.39
CA ASN A 300 24.82 -4.21 23.69
C ASN A 300 26.10 -3.55 23.11
N PRO A 301 27.09 -3.15 23.93
CA PRO A 301 28.32 -2.50 23.47
C PRO A 301 29.10 -3.30 22.42
N ASP A 302 28.98 -4.62 22.43
CA ASP A 302 29.66 -5.50 21.48
C ASP A 302 29.02 -5.46 20.08
N SER A 303 27.69 -5.31 19.99
CA SER A 303 27.00 -5.11 18.70
C SER A 303 27.33 -3.77 18.03
N ILE A 304 27.63 -2.73 18.81
CA ILE A 304 28.07 -1.42 18.28
C ILE A 304 29.48 -1.52 17.68
N LYS A 305 30.37 -2.33 18.28
CA LYS A 305 31.72 -2.57 17.75
C LYS A 305 31.69 -3.36 16.44
N GLU A 306 30.78 -4.33 16.32
CA GLU A 306 30.57 -5.06 15.07
C GLU A 306 30.07 -4.16 13.93
N ASP A 307 29.25 -3.15 14.23
CA ASP A 307 28.70 -2.24 13.21
C ASP A 307 29.80 -1.41 12.50
N PHE A 308 30.87 -1.01 13.22
CA PHE A 308 32.05 -0.34 12.68
C PHE A 308 33.16 -1.32 12.21
N GLY A 309 32.85 -2.61 12.14
CA GLY A 309 33.71 -3.63 11.55
C GLY A 309 33.83 -3.45 10.04
N ILE A 310 35.01 -3.75 9.50
CA ILE A 310 35.29 -3.64 8.04
C ILE A 310 34.25 -4.40 7.20
N PRO A 311 33.87 -5.66 7.52
CA PRO A 311 32.88 -6.39 6.72
C PRO A 311 31.51 -5.72 6.70
N ASN A 312 30.94 -5.42 7.87
CA ASN A 312 29.61 -4.82 7.99
C ASN A 312 29.56 -3.43 7.35
N ALA A 313 30.59 -2.61 7.58
CA ALA A 313 30.69 -1.30 6.94
C ALA A 313 30.82 -1.39 5.42
N THR A 314 31.60 -2.35 4.91
CA THR A 314 31.71 -2.57 3.45
C THR A 314 30.36 -2.99 2.87
N GLN A 315 29.63 -3.89 3.54
CA GLN A 315 28.29 -4.29 3.08
C GLN A 315 27.32 -3.10 3.08
N ARG A 316 27.32 -2.26 4.13
CA ARG A 316 26.49 -1.04 4.18
C ARG A 316 26.80 -0.07 3.04
N ILE A 317 28.07 0.04 2.63
CA ILE A 317 28.44 0.85 1.46
C ILE A 317 27.80 0.26 0.20
N VAL A 318 27.92 -1.05 -0.04
CA VAL A 318 27.35 -1.70 -1.22
C VAL A 318 25.83 -1.58 -1.25
N ASP A 319 25.16 -1.85 -0.12
CA ASP A 319 23.72 -1.71 0.01
C ASP A 319 23.27 -0.25 -0.18
N GLY A 320 24.04 0.71 0.34
CA GLY A 320 23.82 2.14 0.13
C GLY A 320 23.97 2.56 -1.34
N LEU A 321 24.93 1.98 -2.08
CA LEU A 321 25.08 2.20 -3.52
C LEU A 321 23.90 1.63 -4.33
N ASP A 322 23.29 0.53 -3.88
CA ASP A 322 22.06 0.03 -4.48
C ASP A 322 20.88 0.98 -4.21
N LEU A 323 20.74 1.46 -2.95
CA LEU A 323 19.69 2.40 -2.55
C LEU A 323 19.78 3.76 -3.27
N ILE A 324 20.99 4.31 -3.46
CA ILE A 324 21.19 5.54 -4.28
C ILE A 324 20.65 5.34 -5.70
N GLY A 325 20.84 4.15 -6.26
CA GLY A 325 20.30 3.80 -7.58
C GLY A 325 18.77 3.86 -7.64
N PHE A 326 18.07 3.47 -6.57
CA PHE A 326 16.63 3.65 -6.47
C PHE A 326 16.24 5.13 -6.44
N PHE A 327 16.91 5.94 -5.62
CA PHE A 327 16.61 7.37 -5.54
C PHE A 327 16.81 8.08 -6.89
N PHE A 328 17.88 7.77 -7.63
CA PHE A 328 18.11 8.39 -8.94
C PHE A 328 17.13 7.91 -10.00
N LYS A 329 16.72 6.64 -10.01
CA LYS A 329 15.63 6.16 -10.88
C LYS A 329 14.28 6.85 -10.59
N GLN A 330 14.08 7.30 -9.36
CA GLN A 330 12.87 8.00 -8.91
C GLN A 330 12.99 9.53 -9.02
N ASN A 331 14.07 10.05 -9.62
CA ASN A 331 14.39 11.48 -9.69
C ASN A 331 14.49 12.17 -8.30
N ASN A 332 14.73 11.39 -7.25
CA ASN A 332 14.88 11.86 -5.88
C ASN A 332 16.35 12.16 -5.58
N TYR A 333 16.89 13.18 -6.24
CA TYR A 333 18.35 13.38 -6.32
C TYR A 333 19.00 13.82 -5.01
N LEU A 334 18.32 14.61 -4.17
CA LEU A 334 18.91 15.14 -2.94
C LEU A 334 19.25 14.06 -1.90
N PRO A 335 18.33 13.13 -1.58
CA PRO A 335 18.65 11.95 -0.77
C PRO A 335 19.76 11.10 -1.40
N GLY A 336 19.72 10.88 -2.73
CA GLY A 336 20.75 10.11 -3.43
C GLY A 336 22.15 10.73 -3.31
N ILE A 337 22.29 12.04 -3.53
CA ILE A 337 23.55 12.77 -3.38
C ILE A 337 24.03 12.79 -1.92
N SER A 338 23.11 12.98 -0.97
CA SER A 338 23.43 12.99 0.45
C SER A 338 23.96 11.63 0.92
N LEU A 339 23.29 10.56 0.51
CA LEU A 339 23.71 9.19 0.81
C LEU A 339 25.01 8.83 0.09
N LEU A 340 25.22 9.31 -1.14
CA LEU A 340 26.47 9.13 -1.87
C LEU A 340 27.65 9.75 -1.10
N ALA A 341 27.50 10.98 -0.59
CA ALA A 341 28.54 11.62 0.21
C ALA A 341 28.87 10.82 1.48
N ALA A 342 27.85 10.29 2.17
CA ALA A 342 28.04 9.44 3.35
C ALA A 342 28.71 8.10 3.02
N ALA A 343 28.33 7.46 1.91
CA ALA A 343 28.93 6.22 1.44
C ALA A 343 30.40 6.41 1.07
N GLN A 344 30.75 7.51 0.39
CA GLN A 344 32.12 7.87 0.05
C GLN A 344 32.99 8.07 1.29
N GLU A 345 32.48 8.80 2.29
CA GLU A 345 33.20 9.01 3.54
C GLU A 345 33.38 7.70 4.32
N THR A 346 32.35 6.87 4.39
CA THR A 346 32.41 5.54 5.02
C THR A 346 33.42 4.65 4.31
N PHE A 347 33.46 4.68 2.99
CA PHE A 347 34.45 3.96 2.20
C PHE A 347 35.87 4.37 2.53
N LEU A 348 36.17 5.68 2.63
CA LEU A 348 37.50 6.14 3.02
C LEU A 348 37.90 5.60 4.39
N LYS A 349 36.98 5.63 5.38
CA LYS A 349 37.24 5.09 6.73
C LYS A 349 37.57 3.59 6.68
N VAL A 350 36.78 2.82 5.94
CA VAL A 350 36.98 1.37 5.77
C VAL A 350 38.29 1.06 5.03
N ALA A 351 38.53 1.74 3.92
CA ALA A 351 39.70 1.55 3.06
C ALA A 351 41.00 1.83 3.84
N ILE A 352 41.08 2.97 4.52
CA ILE A 352 42.23 3.33 5.35
C ILE A 352 42.43 2.29 6.45
N LYS A 353 41.38 1.95 7.19
CA LYS A 353 41.46 0.96 8.28
C LYS A 353 41.99 -0.39 7.78
N SER A 354 41.51 -0.85 6.61
CA SER A 354 41.99 -2.07 5.95
C SER A 354 43.46 -1.98 5.56
N GLU A 355 43.90 -0.86 4.98
CA GLU A 355 45.30 -0.70 4.55
C GLU A 355 46.26 -0.55 5.73
N ILE A 356 45.92 0.22 6.77
CA ILE A 356 46.79 0.38 7.94
C ILE A 356 46.90 -0.93 8.75
N GLN A 357 45.88 -1.79 8.74
CA GLN A 357 45.95 -3.12 9.39
C GLN A 357 46.98 -4.05 8.75
N LYS A 358 47.42 -3.78 7.51
CA LYS A 358 48.52 -4.51 6.85
C LYS A 358 49.89 -4.05 7.35
N ASN A 359 49.95 -2.92 8.06
CA ASN A 359 51.18 -2.38 8.63
C ASN A 359 51.56 -3.15 9.90
N THR A 360 52.78 -3.68 9.94
CA THR A 360 53.32 -4.44 11.08
C THR A 360 54.16 -3.57 12.02
N ALA A 361 54.23 -2.25 11.79
CA ALA A 361 54.98 -1.35 12.64
C ALA A 361 54.36 -1.22 14.04
N ASN A 362 55.22 -1.12 15.04
CA ASN A 362 54.82 -0.93 16.43
C ASN A 362 55.44 0.35 16.98
N TYR A 363 54.73 1.04 17.85
CA TYR A 363 55.25 2.14 18.65
C TYR A 363 55.11 1.79 20.13
N CYS A 364 56.21 1.77 20.87
CA CYS A 364 56.25 1.33 22.28
C CYS A 364 55.58 -0.03 22.53
N GLY A 365 55.74 -0.99 21.60
CA GLY A 365 55.18 -2.33 21.70
C GLY A 365 53.70 -2.46 21.31
N ILE A 366 53.06 -1.38 20.86
CA ILE A 366 51.67 -1.36 20.41
C ILE A 366 51.62 -1.21 18.89
N PRO A 367 50.84 -2.04 18.17
CA PRO A 367 50.64 -1.87 16.73
C PRO A 367 50.08 -0.48 16.41
N VAL A 368 50.75 0.25 15.52
CA VAL A 368 50.34 1.64 15.22
C VAL A 368 48.93 1.72 14.61
N ALA A 369 48.47 0.64 13.96
CA ALA A 369 47.12 0.52 13.42
C ALA A 369 46.03 0.55 14.52
N GLU A 370 46.33 0.08 15.73
CA GLU A 370 45.39 0.08 16.87
C GLU A 370 45.25 1.48 17.49
N LEU A 371 46.17 2.39 17.20
CA LEU A 371 46.15 3.79 17.62
C LEU A 371 45.23 4.65 16.74
N VAL A 372 44.52 4.06 15.77
CA VAL A 372 43.51 4.74 14.96
C VAL A 372 42.18 4.02 15.17
N LYS A 373 41.21 4.71 15.77
CA LYS A 373 39.93 4.13 16.17
C LYS A 373 38.81 4.65 15.27
N TRP A 374 37.93 3.76 14.83
CA TRP A 374 36.66 4.17 14.24
C TRP A 374 35.57 4.07 15.31
N THR A 375 35.01 5.23 15.66
CA THR A 375 33.94 5.37 16.64
C THR A 375 32.70 5.99 15.99
N THR A 376 31.63 6.16 16.78
CA THR A 376 30.43 6.91 16.36
C THR A 376 30.74 8.36 15.95
N LYS A 377 31.87 8.94 16.42
CA LYS A 377 32.31 10.27 16.01
C LYS A 377 33.01 10.29 14.66
N GLY A 378 33.51 9.15 14.17
CA GLY A 378 34.33 9.09 12.96
C GLY A 378 35.62 8.31 13.17
N LEU A 379 36.54 8.45 12.20
CA LEU A 379 37.89 7.90 12.30
C LEU A 379 38.75 8.91 13.05
N ILE A 380 39.27 8.50 14.20
CA ILE A 380 39.95 9.40 15.14
C ILE A 380 41.30 8.85 15.58
N SER A 381 42.22 9.78 15.87
CA SER A 381 43.39 9.51 16.69
C SER A 381 43.05 9.79 18.17
N PRO A 382 43.55 8.98 19.13
CA PRO A 382 43.46 9.25 20.55
C PRO A 382 43.91 10.67 20.89
N ASN A 383 43.19 11.30 21.81
CA ASN A 383 43.62 12.56 22.41
C ASN A 383 44.91 12.39 23.21
N ASN A 384 45.49 13.50 23.67
CA ASN A 384 46.80 13.51 24.34
C ASN A 384 46.84 12.59 25.58
N ASP A 385 45.79 12.63 26.41
CA ASP A 385 45.74 11.87 27.67
C ASP A 385 45.55 10.37 27.40
N GLU A 386 44.67 10.02 26.47
CA GLU A 386 44.45 8.64 26.06
C GLU A 386 45.71 8.06 25.42
N LEU A 387 46.40 8.82 24.58
CA LEU A 387 47.65 8.39 23.94
C LEU A 387 48.77 8.15 24.97
N ARG A 388 48.90 9.03 25.98
CA ARG A 388 49.82 8.84 27.11
C ARG A 388 49.52 7.54 27.87
N ASN A 389 48.24 7.29 28.15
CA ASN A 389 47.80 6.13 28.91
C ASN A 389 48.04 4.82 28.15
N ILE A 390 47.66 4.78 26.87
CA ILE A 390 47.85 3.60 26.00
C ILE A 390 49.33 3.25 25.89
N LEU A 391 50.18 4.23 25.61
CA LEU A 391 51.61 4.03 25.39
C LEU A 391 52.45 4.05 26.70
N LYS A 392 51.82 4.22 27.87
CA LYS A 392 52.45 4.34 29.18
C LYS A 392 53.59 5.39 29.22
N LEU A 393 53.35 6.55 28.64
CA LEU A 393 54.36 7.61 28.48
C LEU A 393 54.45 8.52 29.72
N PRO A 394 55.65 8.97 30.12
CA PRO A 394 55.81 9.93 31.20
C PRO A 394 55.32 11.33 30.79
N ASN A 395 54.89 12.13 31.77
CA ASN A 395 54.38 13.50 31.54
C ASN A 395 55.40 14.44 30.87
N SER A 396 56.70 14.18 31.04
CA SER A 396 57.80 14.95 30.45
C SER A 396 57.96 14.75 28.93
N GLN A 397 57.34 13.72 28.36
CA GLN A 397 57.48 13.43 26.93
C GLN A 397 56.61 14.35 26.08
N ASN A 398 57.18 14.84 24.98
CA ASN A 398 56.48 15.70 24.00
C ASN A 398 55.50 14.86 23.16
N ILE A 399 54.20 15.04 23.40
CA ILE A 399 53.15 14.23 22.76
C ILE A 399 52.95 14.57 21.29
N ASP A 400 53.20 15.81 20.88
CA ASP A 400 53.09 16.18 19.47
C ASP A 400 54.17 15.50 18.64
N LYS A 401 55.38 15.38 19.19
CA LYS A 401 56.44 14.58 18.57
C LYS A 401 56.06 13.10 18.47
N VAL A 402 55.56 12.51 19.57
CA VAL A 402 55.10 11.12 19.59
C VAL A 402 54.02 10.87 18.54
N ARG A 403 53.04 11.77 18.44
CA ARG A 403 51.97 11.71 17.45
C ARG A 403 52.51 11.77 16.01
N ASN A 404 53.44 12.68 15.76
CA ASN A 404 54.07 12.80 14.44
C ASN A 404 54.85 11.53 14.07
N ASP A 405 55.60 10.95 15.01
CA ASP A 405 56.29 9.67 14.78
C ASP A 405 55.29 8.54 14.44
N ILE A 406 54.14 8.49 15.14
CA ILE A 406 53.07 7.52 14.85
C ILE A 406 52.46 7.77 13.45
N PHE A 407 52.23 9.03 13.09
CA PHE A 407 51.70 9.40 11.79
C PHE A 407 52.67 9.10 10.66
N ASP A 408 53.98 9.28 10.85
CA ASP A 408 55.01 8.84 9.92
C ASP A 408 54.94 7.32 9.69
N LEU A 409 54.85 6.54 10.77
CA LEU A 409 54.72 5.08 10.69
C LEU A 409 53.43 4.66 9.97
N LEU A 410 52.34 5.41 10.14
CA LEU A 410 51.07 5.22 9.45
C LEU A 410 51.04 5.81 8.03
N LYS A 411 52.13 6.45 7.58
CA LYS A 411 52.22 7.18 6.31
C LYS A 411 51.15 8.25 6.14
N PHE A 412 50.70 8.86 7.24
CA PHE A 412 49.73 9.94 7.20
C PHE A 412 50.45 11.25 6.79
N PRO A 413 49.92 12.03 5.83
CA PRO A 413 50.58 13.23 5.31
C PRO A 413 50.41 14.45 6.23
N TYR A 414 50.90 14.36 7.48
CA TYR A 414 50.74 15.42 8.47
C TYR A 414 51.60 16.66 8.20
N SER A 415 52.65 16.56 7.37
CA SER A 415 53.48 17.70 6.97
C SER A 415 52.70 18.84 6.29
N LYS A 416 51.45 18.59 5.89
CA LYS A 416 50.49 19.59 5.39
C LYS A 416 49.52 20.13 6.47
N HIS A 417 49.85 20.02 7.76
CA HIS A 417 49.01 20.38 8.91
C HIS A 417 48.29 21.73 8.73
N ASN A 418 46.98 21.65 8.49
CA ASN A 418 46.03 22.74 8.61
C ASN A 418 44.63 22.16 8.86
N ASP A 419 43.65 23.02 9.14
CA ASP A 419 42.25 22.66 9.41
C ASP A 419 41.58 21.87 8.26
N ARG A 420 42.22 21.79 7.09
CA ARG A 420 41.75 20.99 5.95
C ARG A 420 41.99 19.49 6.14
N PHE A 421 42.94 19.07 6.98
CA PHE A 421 43.30 17.66 7.18
C PHE A 421 42.73 17.07 8.48
N TYR A 422 42.42 17.91 9.48
CA TYR A 422 41.88 17.52 10.78
C TYR A 422 40.75 18.44 11.22
N LEU A 423 39.78 17.89 11.97
CA LEU A 423 38.81 18.67 12.73
C LEU A 423 39.12 18.52 14.23
N TYR A 424 39.36 19.64 14.90
CA TYR A 424 39.49 19.67 16.36
C TYR A 424 38.10 19.69 17.00
N SER A 425 37.74 18.59 17.68
CA SER A 425 36.51 18.58 18.50
C SER A 425 36.78 19.19 19.88
N ILE A 426 35.74 19.76 20.51
CA ILE A 426 35.75 20.42 21.83
C ILE A 426 36.31 19.51 22.96
N LYS A 427 36.49 18.20 22.72
CA LYS A 427 37.02 17.20 23.67
C LYS A 427 38.43 16.68 23.34
N GLN A 428 39.21 17.37 22.50
CA GLN A 428 40.62 17.06 22.16
C GLN A 428 40.88 15.79 21.32
N ASP A 429 39.85 15.06 20.89
CA ASP A 429 40.01 14.00 19.89
C ASP A 429 40.28 14.62 18.50
N LEU A 430 41.25 14.06 17.77
CA LEU A 430 41.61 14.46 16.40
C LEU A 430 40.84 13.62 15.39
N GLU A 431 39.80 14.19 14.78
CA GLU A 431 39.03 13.55 13.71
C GLU A 431 39.63 13.86 12.34
N PHE A 432 39.82 12.83 11.51
CA PHE A 432 40.35 13.00 10.17
C PHE A 432 39.28 13.54 9.22
N SER A 433 39.57 14.65 8.54
CA SER A 433 38.65 15.20 7.54
C SER A 433 38.55 14.28 6.32
N ARG A 434 37.48 14.42 5.52
CA ARG A 434 37.34 13.70 4.23
C ARG A 434 38.53 13.95 3.28
N THR A 435 39.03 15.19 3.22
CA THR A 435 40.18 15.53 2.38
C THR A 435 41.44 14.84 2.91
N GLY A 436 41.66 14.88 4.22
CA GLY A 436 42.81 14.22 4.84
C GLY A 436 42.79 12.71 4.66
N MET A 437 41.62 12.09 4.81
CA MET A 437 41.42 10.66 4.55
C MET A 437 41.72 10.28 3.09
N LEU A 438 41.25 11.05 2.11
CA LEU A 438 41.53 10.75 0.70
C LEU A 438 43.03 10.83 0.37
N GLU A 439 43.70 11.91 0.80
CA GLU A 439 45.14 12.08 0.57
C GLU A 439 45.95 10.98 1.27
N TRP A 440 45.52 10.56 2.47
CA TRP A 440 46.12 9.44 3.17
C TRP A 440 45.95 8.12 2.42
N LEU A 441 44.73 7.83 1.92
CA LEU A 441 44.48 6.63 1.13
C LEU A 441 45.32 6.58 -0.15
N LEU A 442 45.52 7.72 -0.84
CA LEU A 442 46.36 7.79 -2.04
C LEU A 442 47.82 7.43 -1.76
N ILE A 443 48.32 7.71 -0.55
CA ILE A 443 49.68 7.32 -0.13
C ILE A 443 49.72 5.84 0.25
N LEU A 444 48.71 5.34 0.95
CA LEU A 444 48.62 3.94 1.36
C LEU A 444 48.42 2.99 0.17
N ALA A 445 47.63 3.39 -0.81
CA ALA A 445 47.28 2.61 -1.99
C ALA A 445 47.53 3.41 -3.29
N PRO A 446 48.78 3.49 -3.79
CA PRO A 446 49.12 4.29 -4.98
C PRO A 446 48.41 3.89 -6.29
N ASN A 447 47.93 2.65 -6.36
CA ASN A 447 47.15 2.13 -7.49
C ASN A 447 45.67 2.54 -7.44
N PHE A 448 45.20 3.09 -6.32
CA PHE A 448 43.85 3.61 -6.19
C PHE A 448 43.68 4.82 -7.11
N ARG A 449 42.62 4.80 -7.91
CA ARG A 449 42.21 5.93 -8.75
C ARG A 449 40.89 6.45 -8.21
N GLU A 450 40.90 7.72 -7.82
CA GLU A 450 39.67 8.42 -7.42
C GLU A 450 38.76 8.66 -8.63
N TRP A 451 37.44 8.64 -8.40
CA TRP A 451 36.48 9.16 -9.35
C TRP A 451 36.25 10.66 -9.10
N ALA A 452 35.85 11.39 -10.14
CA ALA A 452 35.82 12.85 -10.17
C ALA A 452 35.09 13.49 -8.97
N HIS A 453 33.99 12.88 -8.54
CA HIS A 453 33.15 13.39 -7.48
C HIS A 453 33.69 13.09 -6.05
N LEU A 454 34.71 12.25 -5.87
CA LEU A 454 35.23 11.90 -4.54
C LEU A 454 35.84 13.08 -3.76
N ARG A 455 36.28 14.14 -4.46
CA ARG A 455 36.84 15.36 -3.85
C ARG A 455 35.82 16.47 -3.55
N GLN A 456 34.61 16.43 -4.11
CA GLN A 456 33.67 17.55 -4.06
C GLN A 456 32.60 17.38 -2.97
N SER A 457 32.47 18.36 -2.08
CA SER A 457 31.41 18.43 -1.06
C SER A 457 30.48 19.63 -1.23
N ASN A 458 30.79 20.56 -2.15
CA ASN A 458 30.21 21.90 -2.13
C ASN A 458 28.76 21.93 -2.61
N LEU A 459 28.39 21.25 -3.70
CA LEU A 459 27.02 21.32 -4.21
C LEU A 459 25.99 20.77 -3.20
N ARG A 460 26.22 19.58 -2.63
CA ARG A 460 25.38 19.04 -1.56
C ARG A 460 25.18 20.05 -0.43
N ASN A 461 26.28 20.60 0.08
CA ASN A 461 26.25 21.55 1.19
C ASN A 461 25.50 22.83 0.79
N GLN A 462 25.74 23.36 -0.40
CA GLN A 462 25.04 24.55 -0.91
C GLN A 462 23.54 24.30 -1.06
N VAL A 463 23.13 23.16 -1.62
CA VAL A 463 21.72 22.87 -1.86
C VAL A 463 20.99 22.61 -0.53
N ILE A 464 21.57 21.81 0.37
CA ILE A 464 20.94 21.49 1.67
C ILE A 464 20.93 22.71 2.60
N HIS A 465 22.04 23.42 2.77
CA HIS A 465 22.09 24.56 3.71
C HIS A 465 21.28 25.76 3.23
N ASN A 466 20.98 25.86 1.94
CA ASN A 466 20.13 26.90 1.38
C ASN A 466 18.71 26.42 1.03
N LEU A 467 18.33 25.18 1.37
CA LEU A 467 17.03 24.57 1.08
C LEU A 467 16.60 24.70 -0.40
N ARG A 468 17.56 24.57 -1.33
CA ARG A 468 17.29 24.64 -2.77
C ARG A 468 16.90 23.27 -3.31
N GLY A 469 16.13 23.24 -4.40
CA GLY A 469 16.01 22.06 -5.25
C GLY A 469 17.29 21.82 -6.05
N ILE A 470 17.34 20.71 -6.78
CA ILE A 470 18.42 20.40 -7.73
C ILE A 470 17.82 19.81 -9.01
N GLU A 471 18.24 20.31 -10.15
CA GLU A 471 17.84 19.81 -11.47
C GLU A 471 18.71 18.63 -11.91
N GLU A 472 18.23 17.80 -12.82
CA GLU A 472 18.95 16.59 -13.26
C GLU A 472 20.32 16.92 -13.89
N GLU A 473 20.41 18.00 -14.66
CA GLU A 473 21.66 18.45 -15.30
C GLU A 473 22.71 18.85 -14.25
N GLU A 474 22.28 19.48 -13.15
CA GLU A 474 23.15 19.83 -12.03
C GLU A 474 23.67 18.57 -11.33
N VAL A 475 22.83 17.54 -11.21
CA VAL A 475 23.20 16.22 -10.68
C VAL A 475 24.20 15.52 -11.60
N ILE A 476 23.97 15.53 -12.91
CA ILE A 476 24.89 14.94 -13.88
C ILE A 476 26.24 15.65 -13.80
N ALA A 477 26.27 16.98 -13.85
CA ALA A 477 27.49 17.77 -13.73
C ALA A 477 28.24 17.46 -12.42
N TYR A 478 27.52 17.35 -11.31
CA TYR A 478 28.05 16.97 -10.00
C TYR A 478 28.71 15.59 -9.98
N LEU A 479 28.02 14.57 -10.49
CA LEU A 479 28.52 13.19 -10.55
C LEU A 479 29.75 13.07 -11.46
N LEU A 480 29.81 13.90 -12.50
CA LEU A 480 30.95 14.00 -13.40
C LEU A 480 32.11 14.87 -12.86
N GLY A 481 31.88 15.60 -11.77
CA GLY A 481 32.84 16.56 -11.22
C GLY A 481 33.14 17.71 -12.17
N LEU A 482 32.20 18.06 -13.05
CA LEU A 482 32.33 19.17 -13.99
C LEU A 482 32.34 20.50 -13.23
N ARG A 483 33.10 21.47 -13.75
CA ARG A 483 33.02 22.87 -13.32
C ARG A 483 31.98 23.60 -14.17
N ASP A 484 31.49 24.73 -13.66
CA ASP A 484 30.55 25.60 -14.38
C ASP A 484 30.98 25.75 -15.85
N TYR A 485 30.03 25.59 -16.77
CA TYR A 485 30.19 25.72 -18.24
C TYR A 485 30.85 24.55 -19.00
N GLN A 486 31.22 23.44 -18.37
CA GLN A 486 31.68 22.27 -19.12
C GLN A 486 30.52 21.47 -19.72
N PRO A 487 30.57 21.09 -21.01
CA PRO A 487 29.50 20.33 -21.64
C PRO A 487 29.43 18.90 -21.08
N ILE A 488 28.20 18.41 -20.87
CA ILE A 488 27.94 17.02 -20.51
C ILE A 488 28.30 16.13 -21.71
N PRO A 489 29.05 15.02 -21.53
CA PRO A 489 29.36 14.10 -22.61
C PRO A 489 28.10 13.51 -23.26
N ASN A 490 28.05 13.47 -24.60
CA ASN A 490 26.89 13.01 -25.38
C ASN A 490 26.44 11.56 -25.06
N ASN A 491 27.30 10.74 -24.45
CA ASN A 491 27.00 9.36 -24.07
C ASN A 491 26.35 9.22 -22.68
N ILE A 492 26.09 10.34 -21.99
CA ILE A 492 25.45 10.40 -20.67
C ILE A 492 24.21 11.27 -20.81
N THR A 493 23.05 10.61 -20.78
CA THR A 493 21.75 11.26 -21.00
C THR A 493 20.95 11.45 -19.71
N THR A 494 21.24 10.66 -18.68
CA THR A 494 20.49 10.71 -17.40
C THR A 494 21.45 10.72 -16.20
N ALA A 495 20.95 11.20 -15.06
CA ALA A 495 21.66 11.09 -13.78
C ALA A 495 21.97 9.64 -13.40
N MET A 496 21.10 8.70 -13.76
CA MET A 496 21.32 7.27 -13.51
C MET A 496 22.49 6.72 -14.36
N ASP A 497 22.61 7.13 -15.64
CA ASP A 497 23.73 6.75 -16.49
C ASP A 497 25.05 7.27 -15.94
N ALA A 498 25.07 8.56 -15.56
CA ALA A 498 26.21 9.20 -14.92
C ALA A 498 26.61 8.45 -13.65
N TYR A 499 25.63 8.14 -12.79
CA TYR A 499 25.85 7.41 -11.55
C TYR A 499 26.43 6.02 -11.78
N ILE A 500 25.81 5.20 -12.64
CA ILE A 500 26.27 3.83 -12.89
C ILE A 500 27.70 3.85 -13.44
N GLN A 501 27.94 4.61 -14.50
CA GLN A 501 29.19 4.55 -15.26
C GLN A 501 30.35 5.26 -14.57
N LYS A 502 30.09 6.40 -13.92
CA LYS A 502 31.14 7.29 -13.41
C LYS A 502 31.29 7.28 -11.91
N VAL A 503 30.34 6.70 -11.18
CA VAL A 503 30.40 6.58 -9.73
C VAL A 503 30.35 5.12 -9.28
N LYS A 504 29.21 4.44 -9.45
CA LYS A 504 29.00 3.09 -8.90
C LYS A 504 30.02 2.08 -9.42
N GLN A 505 30.28 2.04 -10.73
CA GLN A 505 31.27 1.12 -11.30
C GLN A 505 32.70 1.38 -10.77
N PRO A 506 33.26 2.61 -10.85
CA PRO A 506 34.56 2.92 -10.23
C PRO A 506 34.62 2.62 -8.73
N PHE A 507 33.54 2.90 -8.00
CA PHE A 507 33.44 2.62 -6.57
C PHE A 507 33.56 1.11 -6.30
N MET A 508 32.81 0.28 -7.03
CA MET A 508 32.89 -1.18 -6.90
C MET A 508 34.26 -1.73 -7.33
N GLN A 509 34.91 -1.13 -8.33
CA GLN A 509 36.28 -1.49 -8.73
C GLN A 509 37.27 -1.19 -7.60
N ALA A 510 37.11 -0.06 -6.90
CA ALA A 510 37.95 0.29 -5.76
C ALA A 510 37.78 -0.67 -4.58
N ILE A 511 36.54 -1.08 -4.28
CA ILE A 511 36.25 -2.12 -3.26
C ILE A 511 36.99 -3.42 -3.58
N VAL A 512 36.97 -3.86 -4.84
CA VAL A 512 37.68 -5.07 -5.29
C VAL A 512 39.19 -4.89 -5.23
N LEU A 513 39.72 -3.75 -5.70
CA LEU A 513 41.15 -3.44 -5.70
C LEU A 513 41.74 -3.51 -4.28
N LEU A 514 41.01 -2.96 -3.31
CA LEU A 514 41.40 -2.93 -1.89
C LEU A 514 41.06 -4.22 -1.14
N LYS A 515 40.48 -5.22 -1.82
CA LYS A 515 40.07 -6.52 -1.27
C LYS A 515 39.12 -6.39 -0.07
N LEU A 516 38.20 -5.42 -0.12
CA LEU A 516 37.23 -5.22 0.95
C LEU A 516 36.11 -6.28 0.83
N PRO A 517 35.73 -6.98 1.92
CA PRO A 517 34.77 -8.06 1.86
C PRO A 517 33.33 -7.56 1.70
N CYS A 518 32.61 -8.05 0.69
CA CYS A 518 31.21 -7.72 0.46
C CYS A 518 30.49 -8.77 -0.40
N GLU A 519 29.16 -8.81 -0.28
CA GLU A 519 28.26 -9.51 -1.19
C GLU A 519 27.56 -8.51 -2.11
N LYS A 520 27.58 -8.76 -3.43
CA LYS A 520 27.05 -7.82 -4.44
C LYS A 520 25.56 -8.05 -4.73
N GLY A 521 24.84 -6.96 -4.97
CA GLY A 521 23.64 -6.94 -5.83
C GLY A 521 22.36 -7.55 -5.27
N LYS A 522 22.20 -7.65 -3.95
CA LYS A 522 21.07 -8.35 -3.35
C LYS A 522 19.81 -7.51 -3.16
N LEU A 523 19.87 -6.17 -3.25
CA LEU A 523 18.71 -5.35 -2.88
C LEU A 523 17.51 -5.54 -3.82
N GLN A 524 17.73 -5.48 -5.14
CA GLN A 524 16.66 -5.70 -6.12
C GLN A 524 16.11 -7.13 -6.03
N GLU A 525 16.99 -8.12 -5.85
CA GLU A 525 16.60 -9.53 -5.71
C GLU A 525 15.71 -9.74 -4.47
N ARG A 526 16.06 -9.13 -3.33
CA ARG A 526 15.24 -9.15 -2.11
C ARG A 526 13.88 -8.51 -2.33
N LEU A 527 13.82 -7.35 -2.99
CA LEU A 527 12.54 -6.68 -3.30
C LEU A 527 11.68 -7.53 -4.24
N ASN A 528 12.28 -8.16 -5.25
CA ASN A 528 11.57 -9.06 -6.15
C ASN A 528 11.03 -10.28 -5.40
N ALA A 529 11.84 -10.91 -4.54
CA ALA A 529 11.43 -12.06 -3.74
C ALA A 529 10.24 -11.73 -2.81
N ILE A 530 10.26 -10.56 -2.15
CA ILE A 530 9.14 -10.11 -1.33
C ILE A 530 7.87 -9.92 -2.19
N ALA A 531 7.99 -9.23 -3.33
CA ALA A 531 6.87 -8.98 -4.24
C ALA A 531 6.29 -10.28 -4.82
N ASP A 532 7.14 -11.24 -5.19
CA ASP A 532 6.73 -12.51 -5.76
C ASP A 532 6.04 -13.41 -4.73
N SER A 533 6.43 -13.30 -3.46
CA SER A 533 5.86 -14.07 -2.36
C SER A 533 4.46 -13.60 -1.94
N LEU A 534 4.03 -12.39 -2.31
CA LEU A 534 2.67 -11.91 -2.03
C LEU A 534 1.64 -12.68 -2.88
N ILE A 535 0.73 -13.40 -2.23
CA ILE A 535 -0.36 -14.21 -2.83
C ILE A 535 -1.71 -13.78 -2.25
#